data_AF-A0A5N4B414-F1
#
_entry.id   AF-A0A5N4B414-F1
#
_cell.length_a   1.000
_cell.length_b   1.000
_cell.length_c   1.000
_cell.angle_alpha   90.00
_cell.angle_beta   90.00
_cell.angle_gamma   90.00
#
_symmetry.space_group_name_H-M   'P 1'
#
loop_
_entity.id
_entity.type
_entity.pdbx_description
1 polymer ?
#
loop_
_entity_poly.entity_id
_entity_poly.type
_entity_poly.pdbx_seq_one_letter_code
_entity_poly.pdbx_strand_id
1 'polypeptide(L)'
;MTSGHKNRDHTLSSSQNQITTALSALGQAITCILVSHNTELSPEVKDNLLLFLGDTGRLLTNLFYSLTTLRRSLIFPLVNKEVKAVLEKTSPTFWRRVVGKN
;
A
#
# COMPACT_ATOMS: atom_id res chain seq x y z
N MET A 1 16.60 16.44 -14.10
CA MET A 1 15.96 15.10 -14.22
C MET A 1 15.89 14.71 -15.69
N THR A 2 16.45 13.56 -16.07
CA THR A 2 16.39 13.03 -17.44
C THR A 2 15.00 12.44 -17.74
N SER A 3 14.67 12.23 -19.02
CA SER A 3 13.41 11.58 -19.44
C SER A 3 13.25 10.19 -18.82
N GLY A 4 14.34 9.42 -18.72
CA GLY A 4 14.35 8.09 -18.08
C GLY A 4 13.98 8.13 -16.58
N HIS A 5 14.46 9.13 -15.84
CA HIS A 5 14.09 9.29 -14.43
C HIS A 5 12.60 9.60 -14.25
N LYS A 6 12.03 10.44 -15.12
CA LYS A 6 10.59 10.76 -15.13
C LYS A 6 9.74 9.53 -15.45
N ASN A 7 10.11 8.78 -16.49
CA ASN A 7 9.33 7.62 -16.91
C ASN A 7 9.31 6.52 -15.83
N ARG A 8 10.47 6.28 -15.19
CA ARG A 8 10.57 5.32 -14.09
C ARG A 8 9.74 5.72 -12.87
N ASP A 9 9.76 7.02 -12.51
CA ASP A 9 8.92 7.52 -11.42
C ASP A 9 7.43 7.35 -11.72
N HIS A 10 7.04 7.65 -12.95
CA HIS A 10 5.66 7.46 -13.43
C HIS A 10 5.22 5.99 -13.34
N THR A 11 6.05 5.05 -13.79
CA THR A 11 5.76 3.62 -13.68
C THR A 11 5.55 3.19 -12.23
N LEU A 12 6.45 3.59 -11.32
CA LEU A 12 6.33 3.27 -9.89
C LEU A 12 5.08 3.88 -9.28
N SER A 13 4.75 5.13 -9.63
CA SER A 13 3.51 5.78 -9.20
C SER A 13 2.26 5.06 -9.70
N SER A 14 2.28 4.60 -10.95
CA SER A 14 1.17 3.85 -11.54
C SER A 14 0.96 2.51 -10.83
N SER A 15 2.03 1.77 -10.53
CA SER A 15 1.95 0.53 -9.76
C SER A 15 1.42 0.77 -8.34
N GLN A 16 1.85 1.84 -7.66
CA GLN A 16 1.30 2.23 -6.36
C GLN A 16 -0.21 2.49 -6.44
N ASN A 17 -0.67 3.21 -7.46
CA ASN A 17 -2.09 3.49 -7.68
C ASN A 17 -2.91 2.21 -7.92
N GLN A 18 -2.37 1.25 -8.69
CA GLN A 18 -3.03 -0.04 -8.91
C GLN A 18 -3.19 -0.82 -7.60
N ILE A 19 -2.17 -0.82 -6.73
CA ILE A 19 -2.24 -1.47 -5.43
C ILE A 19 -3.26 -0.80 -4.52
N THR A 20 -3.34 0.54 -4.51
CA THR A 20 -4.36 1.25 -3.71
C THR A 20 -5.76 0.92 -4.19
N THR A 21 -5.99 0.84 -5.51
CA THR A 21 -7.27 0.42 -6.06
C THR A 21 -7.61 -1.01 -5.66
N ALA A 22 -6.63 -1.93 -5.69
CA ALA A 22 -6.81 -3.31 -5.23
C ALA A 22 -7.16 -3.38 -3.74
N LEU A 23 -6.51 -2.58 -2.89
CA LEU A 23 -6.83 -2.47 -1.46
C LEU A 23 -8.24 -1.91 -1.23
N SER A 24 -8.69 -0.93 -2.02
CA SER A 24 -10.07 -0.42 -1.94
C SER A 24 -11.10 -1.49 -2.33
N ALA A 25 -10.86 -2.23 -3.41
CA ALA A 25 -11.72 -3.33 -3.82
C ALA A 25 -11.75 -4.46 -2.78
N LEU A 26 -10.61 -4.77 -2.16
CA LEU A 26 -10.51 -5.72 -1.06
C LEU A 26 -11.35 -5.29 0.15
N GLY A 27 -11.29 -4.01 0.53
CA GLY A 27 -12.10 -3.46 1.62
C GLY A 27 -13.60 -3.56 1.34
N GLN A 28 -14.01 -3.33 0.08
CA GLN A 28 -15.40 -3.52 -0.35
C GLN A 28 -15.81 -5.00 -0.26
N ALA A 29 -14.96 -5.94 -0.70
CA ALA A 29 -15.23 -7.37 -0.59
C ALA A 29 -15.41 -7.84 0.86
N ILE A 30 -14.52 -7.41 1.76
CA ILE A 30 -14.63 -7.69 3.20
C ILE A 30 -15.93 -7.09 3.76
N THR A 31 -16.27 -5.86 3.37
CA THR A 31 -17.53 -5.20 3.79
C THR A 31 -18.74 -5.99 3.33
N CYS A 32 -18.78 -6.43 2.06
CA CYS A 32 -19.85 -7.27 1.54
C CYS A 32 -20.01 -8.57 2.35
N ILE A 33 -18.92 -9.24 2.70
CA ILE A 33 -18.95 -10.48 3.48
C ILE A 33 -19.44 -10.23 4.91
N LEU A 34 -19.00 -9.16 5.56
CA LEU A 34 -19.35 -8.86 6.95
C LEU A 34 -20.78 -8.33 7.11
N VAL A 35 -21.20 -7.43 6.21
CA VAL A 35 -22.49 -6.74 6.27
C VAL A 35 -23.60 -7.55 5.62
N SER A 36 -23.29 -8.50 4.73
CA SER A 36 -24.32 -9.36 4.15
C SER A 36 -25.01 -10.17 5.25
N HIS A 37 -26.33 -10.03 5.31
CA HIS A 37 -27.23 -10.92 6.06
C HIS A 37 -27.51 -12.22 5.29
N ASN A 38 -26.74 -12.51 4.23
CA ASN A 38 -26.93 -13.69 3.39
C ASN A 38 -26.59 -14.95 4.19
N THR A 39 -27.63 -15.75 4.44
CA THR A 39 -27.59 -17.06 5.08
C THR A 39 -27.01 -18.15 4.18
N GLU A 40 -26.61 -17.82 2.96
CA GLU A 40 -26.14 -18.77 1.94
C GLU A 40 -24.69 -19.25 2.17
N LEU A 41 -23.85 -18.45 2.83
CA LEU A 41 -22.48 -18.84 3.16
C LEU A 41 -22.44 -19.54 4.51
N SER A 42 -21.87 -20.75 4.54
CA SER A 42 -21.58 -21.39 5.82
C SER A 42 -20.57 -20.54 6.62
N PRO A 43 -20.63 -20.57 7.97
CA PRO A 43 -19.70 -19.84 8.81
C PRO A 43 -18.23 -20.15 8.47
N GLU A 44 -17.91 -21.41 8.21
CA GLU A 44 -16.55 -21.85 7.86
C GLU A 44 -16.04 -21.25 6.55
N VAL A 45 -16.88 -21.16 5.52
CA VAL A 45 -16.50 -20.52 4.25
C VAL A 45 -16.31 -19.02 4.44
N LYS A 46 -17.17 -18.39 5.23
CA LYS A 46 -17.06 -16.96 5.57
C LYS A 46 -15.73 -16.66 6.27
N ASP A 47 -15.37 -17.45 7.28
CA ASP A 47 -14.13 -17.26 8.04
C ASP A 47 -12.89 -17.48 7.17
N ASN A 48 -12.89 -18.53 6.33
CA ASN A 48 -11.79 -18.80 5.40
C ASN A 48 -11.63 -17.67 4.36
N LEU A 49 -12.73 -17.14 3.82
CA LEU A 49 -12.68 -16.00 2.90
C LEU A 49 -12.08 -14.77 3.59
N LEU A 50 -12.54 -14.44 4.80
CA LEU A 50 -12.01 -13.30 5.54
C LEU A 50 -10.52 -13.47 5.87
N LEU A 51 -10.08 -14.69 6.20
CA LEU A 51 -8.67 -15.00 6.42
C LEU A 51 -7.84 -14.74 5.15
N PHE A 52 -8.22 -15.30 4.01
CA PHE A 52 -7.49 -15.13 2.75
C PHE A 52 -7.48 -13.68 2.26
N LEU A 53 -8.59 -12.96 2.43
CA LEU A 53 -8.68 -11.55 2.10
C LEU A 53 -7.79 -10.71 3.04
N GLY A 54 -7.75 -11.03 4.33
CA GLY A 54 -6.85 -10.40 5.30
C GLY A 54 -5.38 -10.60 4.94
N ASP A 55 -4.99 -11.82 4.60
CA ASP A 55 -3.62 -12.13 4.15
C ASP A 55 -3.28 -11.43 2.84
N THR A 56 -4.22 -11.35 1.90
CA THR A 56 -4.08 -10.57 0.66
C THR A 56 -3.84 -9.09 0.97
N GLY A 57 -4.61 -8.52 1.88
CA GLY A 57 -4.43 -7.13 2.33
C GLY A 57 -3.05 -6.87 2.93
N ARG A 58 -2.56 -7.81 3.75
CA ARG A 58 -1.20 -7.75 4.31
C ARG A 58 -0.13 -7.76 3.22
N LEU A 59 -0.26 -8.66 2.23
CA LEU A 59 0.67 -8.75 1.11
C LEU A 59 0.67 -7.47 0.26
N LEU A 60 -0.50 -6.95 -0.11
CA LEU A 60 -0.63 -5.72 -0.90
C LEU A 60 -0.05 -4.51 -0.17
N THR A 61 -0.27 -4.40 1.14
CA THR A 61 0.24 -3.29 1.95
C THR A 61 1.77 -3.37 2.09
N ASN A 62 2.33 -4.57 2.24
CA ASN A 62 3.78 -4.79 2.23
C ASN A 62 4.39 -4.44 0.87
N LEU A 63 3.74 -4.81 -0.23
CA LEU A 63 4.19 -4.45 -1.58
C LEU A 63 4.16 -2.93 -1.80
N PHE A 64 3.09 -2.26 -1.38
CA PHE A 64 2.98 -0.81 -1.43
C PHE A 64 4.11 -0.12 -0.66
N TYR A 65 4.43 -0.63 0.54
CA TYR A 65 5.55 -0.13 1.34
C TYR A 65 6.90 -0.31 0.64
N SER A 66 7.16 -1.48 0.05
CA SER A 66 8.38 -1.76 -0.70
C SER A 66 8.54 -0.83 -1.91
N LEU A 67 7.46 -0.61 -2.68
CA LEU A 67 7.48 0.33 -3.80
C LEU A 67 7.67 1.77 -3.36
N THR A 68 7.07 2.17 -2.24
CA THR A 68 7.26 3.52 -1.66
C THR A 68 8.72 3.75 -1.27
N THR A 69 9.33 2.75 -0.63
CA THR A 69 10.75 2.79 -0.23
C THR A 69 11.66 2.83 -1.45
N LEU A 70 11.38 2.01 -2.46
CA LEU A 70 12.12 1.99 -3.73
C LEU A 70 12.01 3.35 -4.44
N ARG A 71 10.79 3.84 -4.70
CA ARG A 71 10.55 5.14 -5.35
C ARG A 71 11.29 6.26 -4.64
N ARG A 72 11.22 6.30 -3.31
CA ARG A 72 11.96 7.28 -2.50
C ARG A 72 13.47 7.16 -2.69
N SER A 73 14.04 5.96 -2.65
CA SER A 73 15.49 5.73 -2.85
C SER A 73 15.97 6.22 -4.23
N LEU A 74 15.09 6.21 -5.22
CA LEU A 74 15.37 6.61 -6.60
C LEU A 74 15.21 8.12 -6.84
N ILE A 75 14.28 8.77 -6.13
CA ILE A 75 14.07 10.22 -6.19
C ILE A 75 15.07 10.97 -5.32
N PHE A 76 15.43 10.43 -4.14
CA PHE A 76 16.22 11.12 -3.13
C PHE A 76 17.58 11.66 -3.62
N PRO A 77 18.33 10.97 -4.51
CA PRO A 77 19.56 11.52 -5.08
C PRO A 77 19.33 12.65 -6.11
N LEU A 78 18.11 12.80 -6.62
CA LEU A 78 17.76 13.70 -7.71
C LEU A 78 17.20 15.05 -7.23
N VAL A 79 16.89 15.18 -5.94
CA VAL A 79 16.33 16.41 -5.35
C VAL A 79 17.42 17.37 -4.90
N ASN A 80 17.10 18.66 -4.83
CA ASN A 80 18.03 19.68 -4.31
C ASN A 80 18.23 19.55 -2.78
N LYS A 81 19.21 20.26 -2.22
CA LYS A 81 19.59 20.17 -0.80
C LYS A 81 18.45 20.53 0.15
N GLU A 82 17.63 21.51 -0.21
CA GLU A 82 16.50 21.98 0.60
C GLU A 82 15.42 20.90 0.72
N VAL A 83 15.03 20.32 -0.41
CA VAL A 83 14.06 19.22 -0.48
C VAL A 83 14.61 17.97 0.21
N LYS A 84 15.91 17.70 0.09
CA LYS A 84 16.57 16.58 0.76
C LYS A 84 16.46 16.68 2.29
N ALA A 85 16.69 17.87 2.85
CA ALA A 85 16.58 18.12 4.29
C ALA A 85 15.15 17.92 4.83
N VAL A 86 14.13 18.23 4.02
CA VAL A 86 12.72 17.96 4.34
C VAL A 86 12.43 16.46 4.22
N LEU A 87 12.89 15.82 3.14
CA LEU A 87 12.69 14.40 2.93
C LEU A 87 13.34 13.58 4.04
N GLU A 88 14.57 13.87 4.48
CA GLU A 88 15.24 13.15 5.59
C GLU A 88 14.41 13.09 6.88
N LYS A 89 13.60 14.11 7.15
CA LYS A 89 12.70 14.17 8.31
C LYS A 89 11.43 13.31 8.16
N THR A 90 11.10 12.90 6.94
CA THR A 90 9.93 12.06 6.63
C THR A 90 10.42 10.63 6.37
N SER A 91 9.93 9.64 7.11
CA SER A 91 10.20 8.23 6.80
C SER A 91 8.95 7.56 6.24
N PRO A 92 9.05 6.66 5.23
CA PRO A 92 7.95 5.77 4.88
C PRO A 92 7.46 4.94 6.07
N THR A 93 8.33 4.69 7.07
CA THR A 93 7.98 4.02 8.32
C THR A 93 7.40 4.95 9.38
N PHE A 94 7.23 6.25 9.10
CA PHE A 94 6.71 7.20 10.09
C PHE A 94 5.38 6.70 10.66
N TRP A 95 4.45 6.30 9.79
CA TRP A 95 3.18 5.71 10.20
C TRP A 95 3.32 4.32 10.85
N ARG A 96 4.24 3.47 10.38
CA ARG A 96 4.49 2.15 11.00
C ARG A 96 5.03 2.28 12.44
N ARG A 97 5.84 3.31 12.72
CA ARG A 97 6.39 3.60 14.04
C ARG A 97 5.36 4.25 14.98
N VAL A 98 4.38 4.96 14.42
CA VAL A 98 3.25 5.54 15.17
C VAL A 98 2.23 4.47 15.55
N VAL A 99 1.93 3.53 14.64
CA VAL A 99 0.91 2.49 14.86
C VAL A 99 1.43 1.30 15.68
N GLY A 100 2.71 0.96 15.60
CA GLY A 100 3.32 -0.15 16.36
C GLY A 100 3.76 0.20 17.79
N LYS A 101 3.28 1.33 18.35
CA LYS A 101 3.60 1.80 19.71
C LYS A 101 2.45 1.71 20.72
N ASN A 102 1.32 1.11 20.33
CA ASN A 102 0.21 0.82 21.24
C ASN A 102 0.02 -0.69 21.38
#